data_AF-A0A1X3HFY7-F1
#
_entry.id   AF-A0A1X3HFY7-F1
#
_cell.length_a   1.000
_cell.length_b   1.000
_cell.length_c   1.000
_cell.angle_alpha   90.00
_cell.angle_beta   90.00
_cell.angle_gamma   90.00
#
_symmetry.space_group_name_H-M   'P 1'
#
loop_
_entity.id
_entity.type
_entity.pdbx_description
1 polymer ?
#
loop_
_entity_poly.entity_id
_entity_poly.type
_entity_poly.pdbx_seq_one_letter_code
_entity_poly.pdbx_strand_id
1 'polypeptide(L)'
;MCIGALGANRVINIDDSGAAYLFSFTDTAFSGGTHEAVIGNGYSGGKNVDIATLEDGDTFGSSVSLNASGNRLAVGALGGNGANNIDDSGAAYLFRFTDTAFSGG
;
A
#
# COMPACT_ATOMS: atom_id res chain seq x y z
N MET A 1 2.99 -4.27 -10.77
CA MET A 1 1.72 -4.78 -10.20
C MET A 1 1.68 -4.44 -8.72
N CYS A 2 0.53 -4.09 -8.18
CA CYS A 2 0.32 -3.93 -6.74
C CYS A 2 -0.63 -5.01 -6.26
N ILE A 3 -0.34 -5.60 -5.11
CA ILE A 3 -1.25 -6.54 -4.41
C ILE A 3 -1.47 -5.97 -3.02
N GLY A 4 -2.73 -5.75 -2.65
CA GLY A 4 -3.09 -5.41 -1.28
C GLY A 4 -3.14 -6.66 -0.41
N ALA A 5 -2.68 -6.56 0.84
CA ALA A 5 -2.84 -7.62 1.84
C ALA A 5 -3.46 -7.02 3.11
N LEU A 6 -4.70 -7.43 3.35
CA LEU A 6 -5.42 -7.20 4.58
C LEU A 6 -4.71 -7.92 5.75
N GLY A 7 -4.63 -7.32 6.93
CA GLY A 7 -4.07 -8.02 8.10
C GLY A 7 -2.56 -7.95 8.29
N ALA A 8 -1.81 -7.37 7.34
CA ALA A 8 -0.35 -7.38 7.40
C ALA A 8 0.20 -6.32 8.37
N ASN A 9 1.10 -6.75 9.25
CA ASN A 9 1.69 -5.90 10.29
C ASN A 9 3.20 -6.19 10.46
N ARG A 10 4.07 -5.16 10.59
CA ARG A 10 5.53 -5.34 10.65
C ARG A 10 6.16 -5.29 12.04
N VAL A 11 5.70 -4.42 12.96
CA VAL A 11 6.44 -4.18 14.24
C VAL A 11 5.56 -3.72 15.42
N ILE A 12 4.40 -3.11 15.19
CA ILE A 12 3.56 -2.47 16.24
C ILE A 12 2.23 -3.19 16.23
N ASN A 13 1.75 -3.72 17.38
CA ASN A 13 0.49 -4.48 17.52
C ASN A 13 -0.75 -3.64 17.16
N ILE A 14 -0.87 -3.31 15.89
CA ILE A 14 -1.99 -2.69 15.23
C ILE A 14 -2.52 -3.81 14.34
N ASP A 15 -3.31 -4.68 14.95
CA ASP A 15 -3.86 -5.84 14.27
C ASP A 15 -4.75 -5.32 13.13
N ASP A 16 -4.71 -6.01 11.99
CA ASP A 16 -5.55 -5.67 10.85
C ASP A 16 -5.39 -4.25 10.25
N SER A 17 -4.30 -3.53 10.53
CA SER A 17 -3.98 -2.24 9.88
C SER A 17 -3.81 -2.40 8.36
N GLY A 18 -3.24 -3.53 7.92
CA GLY A 18 -3.04 -3.89 6.52
C GLY A 18 -1.82 -3.25 5.85
N ALA A 19 -1.49 -3.73 4.64
CA ALA A 19 -0.38 -3.25 3.82
C ALA A 19 -0.65 -3.43 2.31
N ALA A 20 0.10 -2.72 1.48
CA ALA A 20 0.17 -2.93 0.03
C ALA A 20 1.59 -3.32 -0.39
N TYR A 21 1.71 -4.38 -1.17
CA TYR A 21 2.97 -4.95 -1.64
C TYR A 21 3.17 -4.61 -3.12
N LEU A 22 4.32 -4.03 -3.44
CA LEU A 22 4.65 -3.57 -4.78
C LEU A 22 5.59 -4.55 -5.45
N PHE A 23 5.19 -5.05 -6.62
CA PHE A 23 5.98 -5.99 -7.42
C PHE A 23 6.24 -5.44 -8.82
N SER A 24 7.48 -5.55 -9.29
CA SER A 24 7.84 -5.32 -10.69
C SER A 24 8.05 -6.67 -11.41
N PHE A 25 7.96 -6.63 -12.73
CA PHE A 25 8.18 -7.78 -13.60
C PHE A 25 9.01 -7.33 -14.80
N THR A 26 9.80 -8.25 -15.36
CA THR A 26 10.63 -7.95 -16.53
C THR A 26 9.84 -7.94 -17.84
N ASP A 27 8.62 -8.46 -17.81
CA ASP A 27 7.73 -8.55 -18.97
C ASP A 27 6.25 -8.50 -18.55
N THR A 28 5.35 -8.56 -19.54
CA THR A 28 3.89 -8.61 -19.34
C THR A 28 3.35 -10.02 -19.07
N ALA A 29 4.22 -11.03 -19.11
CA ALA A 29 3.89 -12.41 -18.76
C ALA A 29 4.15 -12.70 -17.27
N PHE A 30 4.51 -11.68 -16.49
CA PHE A 30 4.82 -11.77 -15.06
C PHE A 30 6.09 -12.60 -14.77
N SER A 31 7.04 -12.66 -15.69
CA SER A 31 8.36 -13.26 -15.44
C SER A 31 9.27 -12.31 -14.65
N GLY A 32 10.31 -12.85 -14.00
CA GLY A 32 11.33 -12.05 -13.33
C GLY A 32 10.80 -11.21 -12.17
N GLY A 33 9.73 -11.67 -11.52
CA GLY A 33 9.05 -10.92 -10.46
C GLY A 33 9.99 -10.52 -9.32
N THR A 34 9.97 -9.22 -8.98
CA THR A 34 10.77 -8.66 -7.88
C THR A 34 9.85 -7.95 -6.90
N HIS A 35 10.02 -8.22 -5.60
CA HIS A 35 9.36 -7.47 -4.53
C HIS A 35 10.11 -6.16 -4.32
N GLU A 36 9.46 -5.04 -4.62
CA GLU A 36 10.11 -3.72 -4.67
C GLU A 36 9.97 -2.94 -3.37
N ALA A 37 8.79 -3.01 -2.73
CA ALA A 37 8.46 -2.24 -1.55
C ALA A 37 7.19 -2.76 -0.87
N VAL A 38 7.03 -2.38 0.39
CA VAL A 38 5.78 -2.47 1.14
C VAL A 38 5.36 -1.07 1.60
N ILE A 39 4.07 -0.77 1.45
CA ILE A 39 3.42 0.42 1.98
C ILE A 39 2.53 -0.03 3.14
N GLY A 40 2.71 0.52 4.33
CA GLY A 40 1.90 0.17 5.50
C GLY A 40 2.51 0.71 6.80
N ASN A 41 1.88 0.43 7.94
CA ASN A 41 2.38 0.93 9.22
C ASN A 41 3.69 0.25 9.65
N GLY A 42 4.71 1.04 9.96
CA GLY A 42 6.02 0.58 10.41
C GLY A 42 6.88 0.02 9.27
N TYR A 43 6.46 0.17 8.01
CA TYR A 43 7.20 -0.22 6.82
C TYR A 43 8.13 0.90 6.32
N SER A 44 9.34 0.94 6.86
CA SER A 44 10.46 1.83 6.49
C SER A 44 11.66 1.11 5.85
N GLY A 45 12.59 1.90 5.31
CA GLY A 45 13.83 1.45 4.65
C GLY A 45 13.65 1.04 3.18
N GLY A 46 14.70 1.19 2.36
CA GLY A 46 14.61 0.93 0.92
C GLY A 46 13.56 1.82 0.25
N LYS A 47 12.66 1.22 -0.53
CA LYS A 47 11.50 1.89 -1.16
C LYS A 47 10.20 1.74 -0.36
N ASN A 48 10.26 1.21 0.85
CA ASN A 48 9.08 1.07 1.70
C ASN A 48 8.55 2.43 2.13
N VAL A 49 7.23 2.52 2.29
CA VAL A 49 6.54 3.74 2.72
C VAL A 49 5.81 3.46 4.02
N ASP A 50 6.16 4.24 5.06
CA ASP A 50 5.56 4.14 6.37
C ASP A 50 4.31 5.02 6.42
N ILE A 51 3.16 4.38 6.67
CA ILE A 51 1.90 5.08 6.95
C ILE A 51 1.61 4.94 8.44
N ALA A 52 2.38 5.69 9.24
CA ALA A 52 2.33 5.62 10.71
C ALA A 52 0.95 5.98 11.30
N THR A 53 0.06 6.57 10.51
CA THR A 53 -1.31 6.94 10.89
C THR A 53 -2.31 5.81 10.71
N LEU A 54 -1.94 4.65 10.14
CA LEU A 54 -2.87 3.52 10.06
C LEU A 54 -3.10 2.92 11.43
N GLU A 55 -4.36 2.71 11.77
CA GLU A 55 -4.82 2.20 13.06
C GLU A 55 -5.32 0.75 12.95
N ASP A 56 -5.73 0.21 14.10
CA ASP A 56 -6.22 -1.17 14.22
C ASP A 56 -7.52 -1.32 13.43
N GLY A 57 -7.60 -2.34 12.58
CA GLY A 57 -8.78 -2.55 11.73
C GLY A 57 -8.92 -1.60 10.53
N ASP A 58 -7.97 -0.70 10.28
CA ASP A 58 -8.02 0.22 9.13
C ASP A 58 -8.09 -0.51 7.77
N THR A 59 -7.65 -1.78 7.74
CA THR A 59 -7.79 -2.66 6.58
C THR A 59 -7.20 -2.07 5.29
N PHE A 60 -6.05 -1.38 5.42
CA PHE A 60 -5.29 -0.83 4.30
C PHE A 60 -4.86 -1.93 3.32
N GLY A 61 -4.98 -1.66 2.03
CA GLY A 61 -4.79 -2.66 0.99
C GLY A 61 -6.03 -3.51 0.71
N SER A 62 -7.18 -3.23 1.34
CA SER A 62 -8.47 -3.87 1.02
C SER A 62 -8.88 -3.69 -0.44
N SER A 63 -8.43 -2.61 -1.09
CA SER A 63 -8.55 -2.40 -2.52
C SER A 63 -7.32 -1.69 -3.07
N VAL A 64 -6.96 -1.99 -4.32
CA VAL A 64 -5.83 -1.36 -5.01
C VAL A 64 -6.19 -1.06 -6.47
N SER A 65 -5.72 0.08 -6.99
CA SER A 65 -5.83 0.43 -8.40
C SER A 65 -4.55 1.10 -8.87
N LEU A 66 -3.99 0.60 -9.97
CA LEU A 66 -2.79 1.12 -10.60
C LEU A 66 -3.14 1.63 -12.00
N ASN A 67 -2.71 2.84 -12.34
CA ASN A 67 -2.96 3.39 -13.68
C ASN A 67 -2.20 2.61 -14.76
N ALA A 68 -2.60 2.77 -16.02
CA ALA A 68 -2.00 2.07 -17.16
C ALA A 68 -0.49 2.35 -17.32
N SER A 69 -0.02 3.53 -16.92
CA SER A 69 1.41 3.89 -16.94
C SER A 69 2.21 3.33 -15.76
N GLY A 70 1.57 2.66 -14.80
CA GLY A 70 2.24 2.00 -13.68
C GLY A 70 2.84 2.93 -12.62
N ASN A 71 2.49 4.22 -12.61
CA ASN A 71 3.13 5.25 -11.77
C ASN A 71 2.18 6.03 -10.86
N ARG A 72 0.89 5.67 -10.84
CA ARG A 72 -0.10 6.22 -9.90
C ARG A 72 -0.89 5.08 -9.29
N LEU A 73 -0.82 4.97 -7.97
CA LEU A 73 -1.47 3.92 -7.19
C LEU A 73 -2.49 4.57 -6.26
N ALA A 74 -3.70 4.01 -6.22
CA ALA A 74 -4.68 4.25 -5.18
C ALA A 74 -4.80 3.00 -4.31
N VAL A 75 -4.78 3.19 -2.99
CA VAL A 75 -4.97 2.11 -2.01
C VAL A 75 -6.09 2.49 -1.04
N GLY A 76 -7.06 1.60 -0.87
CA GLY A 76 -8.15 1.77 0.10
C GLY A 76 -7.80 1.21 1.48
N ALA A 77 -8.31 1.88 2.51
CA ALA A 77 -8.38 1.41 3.89
C ALA A 77 -9.86 1.46 4.28
N LEU A 78 -10.54 0.31 4.29
CA LEU A 78 -12.00 0.24 4.38
C LEU A 78 -12.50 0.61 5.79
N GLY A 79 -11.73 0.25 6.82
CA GLY A 79 -12.00 0.59 8.22
C GLY A 79 -11.36 1.91 8.66
N GLY A 80 -10.64 2.59 7.77
CA GLY A 80 -9.97 3.84 8.10
C GLY A 80 -10.94 4.96 8.48
N ASN A 81 -10.51 5.83 9.40
CA ASN A 81 -11.33 6.95 9.91
C ASN A 81 -11.42 8.16 8.96
N GLY A 82 -10.84 8.05 7.76
CA GLY A 82 -10.82 9.10 6.76
C GLY A 82 -10.11 10.38 7.24
N ALA A 83 -10.17 11.45 6.44
CA ALA A 83 -9.51 12.72 6.77
C ALA A 83 -10.21 13.52 7.88
N ASN A 84 -11.48 13.22 8.16
CA ASN A 84 -12.29 13.91 9.17
C ASN A 84 -12.43 13.13 10.48
N ASN A 85 -11.70 12.02 10.62
CA ASN A 85 -11.71 11.16 11.81
C ASN A 85 -13.12 10.68 12.19
N ILE A 86 -13.89 10.27 11.16
CA ILE A 86 -15.19 9.63 11.33
C ILE A 86 -14.95 8.12 11.28
N ASP A 87 -15.25 7.45 12.39
CA ASP A 87 -15.08 6.01 12.56
C ASP A 87 -15.61 5.22 11.36
N ASP A 88 -14.77 4.31 10.84
CA ASP A 88 -15.08 3.39 9.73
C ASP A 88 -15.65 4.06 8.44
N SER A 89 -15.38 5.35 8.23
CA SER A 89 -15.84 6.05 7.02
C SER A 89 -15.09 5.65 5.74
N GLY A 90 -13.96 4.97 5.90
CA GLY A 90 -13.03 4.57 4.87
C GLY A 90 -12.08 5.69 4.46
N ALA A 91 -10.89 5.30 3.99
CA ALA A 91 -9.88 6.20 3.47
C ALA A 91 -9.30 5.70 2.13
N ALA A 92 -8.82 6.64 1.31
CA ALA A 92 -8.10 6.36 0.08
C ALA A 92 -6.77 7.11 0.07
N TYR A 93 -5.69 6.37 -0.16
CA TYR A 93 -4.33 6.88 -0.20
C TYR A 93 -3.84 6.88 -1.64
N LEU A 94 -3.29 8.01 -2.10
CA LEU A 94 -2.80 8.19 -3.45
C LEU A 94 -1.28 8.32 -3.45
N PHE A 95 -0.61 7.47 -4.23
CA PHE A 95 0.83 7.47 -4.38
C PHE A 95 1.21 7.75 -5.82
N ARG A 96 2.32 8.47 -6.00
CA ARG A 96 2.90 8.77 -7.30
C ARG A 96 4.35 8.36 -7.31
N PHE A 97 4.73 7.58 -8.32
CA PHE A 97 6.09 7.12 -8.52
C PHE A 97 6.71 7.79 -9.75
N THR A 98 8.04 7.77 -9.81
CA THR A 98 8.79 8.30 -10.95
C THR A 98 8.98 7.28 -12.07
N ASP A 99 8.80 6.00 -11.78
CA ASP A 99 8.97 4.87 -12.70
C ASP A 99 8.02 3.70 -12.37
N THR A 100 8.14 2.60 -13.10
CA THR A 100 7.36 1.36 -12.90
C THR A 100 8.00 0.39 -11.91
N ALA A 101 9.14 0.75 -11.33
CA ALA A 101 9.82 0.04 -10.24
C ALA A 101 9.57 0.72 -8.87
N PHE A 102 8.60 1.64 -8.84
CA PHE A 102 8.09 2.31 -7.66
C PHE A 102 9.10 3.23 -6.95
N SER A 103 10.03 3.83 -7.69
CA SER A 103 10.97 4.81 -7.14
C SER A 103 10.30 6.17 -6.86
N GLY A 104 10.86 6.93 -5.92
CA GLY A 104 10.49 8.33 -5.63
C GLY A 104 9.14 8.52 -4.93
N GLY A 105 8.53 7.43 -4.46
CA GLY A 105 7.34 7.43 -3.61
C GLY A 105 7.68 7.48 -2.13
#